data_AF-A0A0F9IZ42-F1
#
_entry.id   AF-A0A0F9IZ42-F1
#
_cell.length_a   1.000
_cell.length_b   1.000
_cell.length_c   1.000
_cell.angle_alpha   90.00
_cell.angle_beta   90.00
_cell.angle_gamma   90.00
#
_symmetry.space_group_name_H-M   'P 1'
#
loop_
_entity.id
_entity.type
_entity.pdbx_description
1 polymer ?
#
loop_
_entity_poly.entity_id
_entity_poly.type
_entity_poly.pdbx_seq_one_letter_code
_entity_poly.pdbx_strand_id
1 'polypeptide(L)'
;MKKLLVILWVMLFFFGITGIASAALYDRGGGLIYDSDLNITWLQDANYAQTSGYDSDGKMTYDNAVSWADTLSYYDSVRDVTWDDWRLPTTVDGPYVFGYDGTTTAGYNITTSEMGYMYYVNLGNLGYYATDGTNSQPNWGLHNTSPFTNLMHLTYWSGTEYAANPYGAWFFILIFGLQDFDDNKSQTYYAWAVRPGDVSAPVANAGADQTVEQVSCSGTEVQLDGSDSTGPDNDINSYEWFEGGSSLGTGETLNYTFPLGIHTITLLVTDSAGNTDEDEVIITIEDNTPPVISGTVRKDSLWPPNHKMVDVGLDFEASDSCDSDVTLLIEVTSDEPTATAPGAGGSTYAPDAEIKNDDSVLLRAERSGKGDGRIYEITVTATDPSGNSNSSSVSVKVNRDKDKDAIDSGQNYDATQIN
;
A
#
# COMPACT_ATOMS: atom_id res chain seq x y z
N MET A 1 -47.79 9.51 -46.77
CA MET A 1 -47.70 10.01 -45.38
C MET A 1 -46.34 9.62 -44.81
N LYS A 2 -45.32 10.48 -45.01
CA LYS A 2 -43.98 10.29 -44.44
C LYS A 2 -43.88 11.23 -43.23
N LYS A 3 -43.71 10.68 -42.03
CA LYS A 3 -43.52 11.45 -40.79
C LYS A 3 -42.09 12.02 -40.80
N LEU A 4 -41.99 13.35 -40.76
CA LEU A 4 -40.74 14.09 -40.62
C LEU A 4 -40.35 14.09 -39.13
N LEU A 5 -39.17 13.55 -38.81
CA LEU A 5 -38.58 13.60 -37.48
C LEU A 5 -37.78 14.92 -37.38
N VAL A 6 -38.20 15.84 -36.51
CA VAL A 6 -37.48 17.09 -36.22
C VAL A 6 -36.56 16.80 -35.02
N ILE A 7 -35.25 16.78 -35.25
CA ILE A 7 -34.24 16.68 -34.19
C ILE A 7 -33.88 18.11 -33.77
N LEU A 8 -34.25 18.45 -32.54
CA LEU A 8 -33.96 19.73 -31.89
C LEU A 8 -32.52 19.69 -31.34
N TRP A 9 -31.61 20.48 -31.91
CA TRP A 9 -30.28 20.69 -31.34
C TRP A 9 -30.37 21.72 -30.21
N VAL A 10 -30.22 21.28 -28.97
CA VAL A 10 -30.03 22.16 -27.81
C VAL A 10 -28.53 22.46 -27.73
N MET A 11 -28.11 23.65 -28.15
CA MET A 11 -26.78 24.18 -27.84
C MET A 11 -26.77 24.63 -26.37
N LEU A 12 -26.17 23.83 -25.49
CA LEU A 12 -25.77 24.28 -24.15
C LEU A 12 -24.59 25.23 -24.30
N PHE A 13 -24.81 26.52 -24.05
CA PHE A 13 -23.73 27.47 -23.78
C PHE A 13 -23.19 27.19 -22.38
N PHE A 14 -22.06 26.50 -22.30
CA PHE A 14 -21.23 26.48 -21.08
C PHE A 14 -20.56 27.85 -20.96
N PHE A 15 -21.09 28.71 -20.08
CA PHE A 15 -20.36 29.87 -19.59
C PHE A 15 -19.27 29.34 -18.65
N GLY A 16 -18.05 29.19 -19.18
CA GLY A 16 -16.87 28.95 -18.36
C GLY A 16 -16.59 30.19 -17.53
N ILE A 17 -17.00 30.17 -16.26
CA ILE A 17 -16.45 31.08 -15.26
C ILE A 17 -15.06 30.53 -14.97
N THR A 18 -14.04 31.09 -15.61
CA THR A 18 -12.66 30.88 -15.19
C THR A 18 -12.51 31.60 -13.85
N GLY A 19 -12.73 30.90 -12.75
CA GLY A 19 -12.16 31.30 -11.48
C GLY A 19 -10.65 31.38 -11.70
N ILE A 20 -10.07 32.55 -11.43
CA ILE A 20 -8.62 32.68 -11.32
C ILE A 20 -8.27 31.73 -10.18
N ALA A 21 -7.53 30.66 -10.48
CA ALA A 21 -6.99 29.81 -9.43
C ALA A 21 -6.14 30.71 -8.54
N SER A 22 -6.63 30.98 -7.33
CA SER A 22 -5.81 31.58 -6.29
C SER A 22 -4.80 30.51 -5.90
N ALA A 23 -3.51 30.84 -5.94
CA ALA A 23 -2.47 29.96 -5.45
C ALA A 23 -2.80 29.50 -4.02
N ALA A 24 -2.50 28.24 -3.71
CA ALA A 24 -2.84 27.64 -2.44
C ALA A 24 -1.66 27.80 -1.46
N LEU A 25 -1.79 28.76 -0.55
CA LEU A 25 -0.94 28.86 0.63
C LEU A 25 -1.53 28.00 1.74
N TYR A 26 -0.75 27.05 2.24
CA TYR A 26 -1.16 26.14 3.32
C TYR A 26 -0.43 26.51 4.61
N ASP A 27 -1.20 26.84 5.65
CA ASP A 27 -0.65 27.00 6.99
C ASP A 27 -0.31 25.63 7.56
N ARG A 28 0.98 25.34 7.72
CA ARG A 28 1.51 24.07 8.24
C ARG A 28 1.61 24.06 9.77
N GLY A 29 1.14 25.14 10.42
CA GLY A 29 1.38 25.39 11.84
C GLY A 29 2.85 25.69 12.12
N GLY A 30 3.17 25.94 13.38
CA GLY A 30 4.55 26.15 13.80
C GLY A 30 5.26 27.35 13.14
N GLY A 31 4.52 28.27 12.50
CA GLY A 31 5.08 29.44 11.80
C GLY A 31 5.57 29.17 10.38
N LEU A 32 5.05 28.15 9.71
CA LEU A 32 5.45 27.72 8.38
C LEU A 32 4.27 27.77 7.39
N ILE A 33 4.47 28.40 6.23
CA ILE A 33 3.46 28.51 5.17
C ILE A 33 3.99 27.86 3.90
N TYR A 34 3.37 26.76 3.48
CA TYR A 34 3.73 26.08 2.24
C TYR A 34 3.06 26.74 1.03
N ASP A 35 3.84 26.96 -0.02
CA ASP A 35 3.41 27.43 -1.32
C ASP A 35 3.51 26.26 -2.31
N SER A 36 2.37 25.68 -2.68
CA SER A 36 2.33 24.49 -3.55
C SER A 36 2.66 24.79 -5.00
N ASP A 37 2.51 26.03 -5.45
CA ASP A 37 2.77 26.39 -6.85
C ASP A 37 4.27 26.59 -7.08
N LEU A 38 4.96 27.19 -6.10
CA LEU A 38 6.41 27.36 -6.13
C LEU A 38 7.17 26.16 -5.54
N ASN A 39 6.48 25.28 -4.81
CA ASN A 39 7.05 24.18 -4.04
C ASN A 39 8.14 24.66 -3.06
N ILE A 40 7.80 25.68 -2.26
CA ILE A 40 8.66 26.23 -1.21
C ILE A 40 7.85 26.50 0.06
N THR A 41 8.52 26.46 1.21
CA THR A 41 7.92 26.87 2.48
C THR A 41 8.51 28.21 2.92
N TRP A 42 7.63 29.15 3.22
CA TRP A 42 7.95 30.46 3.77
C TRP A 42 7.90 30.43 5.30
N LEU A 43 8.79 31.18 5.95
CA LEU A 43 8.52 31.58 7.32
C LEU A 43 7.26 32.46 7.35
N GLN A 44 6.32 32.14 8.24
CA GLN A 44 5.12 32.96 8.44
C GLN A 44 5.46 34.35 8.99
N ASP A 45 6.53 34.45 9.79
CA ASP A 45 7.10 35.72 10.24
C ASP A 45 8.08 36.25 9.19
N ALA A 46 7.60 37.20 8.38
CA ALA A 46 8.38 37.81 7.31
C ALA A 46 9.43 38.82 7.79
N ASN A 47 9.60 39.00 9.11
CA ASN A 47 10.73 39.73 9.68
C ASN A 47 11.37 38.93 10.83
N TYR A 48 11.49 37.62 10.66
CA TYR A 48 11.97 36.73 11.71
C TYR A 48 13.40 37.06 12.20
N ALA A 49 14.23 37.70 11.38
CA ALA A 49 15.53 38.21 11.82
C ALA A 49 15.41 39.16 13.02
N GLN A 50 14.36 39.99 13.05
CA GLN A 50 14.05 40.83 14.20
C GLN A 50 13.49 40.01 15.36
N THR A 51 12.49 39.17 15.10
CA THR A 51 11.77 38.41 16.15
C THR A 51 12.70 37.44 16.89
N SER A 52 13.62 36.80 16.18
CA SER A 52 14.65 35.92 16.74
C SER A 52 15.75 36.67 17.50
N GLY A 53 15.82 38.00 17.36
CA GLY A 53 16.85 38.84 17.96
C GLY A 53 18.20 38.78 17.23
N TYR A 54 18.25 38.22 16.02
CA TYR A 54 19.45 38.21 15.19
C TYR A 54 19.85 39.62 14.76
N ASP A 55 18.86 40.44 14.37
CA ASP A 55 19.03 41.85 14.09
C ASP A 55 18.00 42.69 14.88
N SER A 56 18.32 43.95 15.19
CA SER A 56 17.46 44.80 16.01
C SER A 56 16.20 45.32 15.29
N ASP A 57 16.29 45.56 13.97
CA ASP A 57 15.17 46.02 13.16
C ASP A 57 14.84 45.06 12.01
N GLY A 58 15.68 44.03 11.82
CA GLY A 58 15.53 43.00 10.79
C GLY A 58 16.11 43.42 9.44
N LYS A 59 16.74 44.60 9.36
CA LYS A 59 17.40 45.07 8.14
C LYS A 59 18.88 44.79 8.21
N MET A 60 19.43 44.28 7.13
CA MET A 60 20.85 43.94 7.08
C MET A 60 21.41 44.10 5.68
N THR A 61 22.75 44.18 5.60
CA THR A 61 23.47 44.13 4.33
C THR A 61 23.17 42.82 3.61
N TYR A 62 23.33 42.80 2.29
CA TYR A 62 23.04 41.60 1.50
C TYR A 62 23.79 40.37 2.03
N ASP A 63 25.11 40.50 2.25
CA ASP A 63 25.94 39.39 2.74
C ASP A 63 25.49 38.90 4.13
N ASN A 64 25.03 39.80 5.00
CA ASN A 64 24.48 39.43 6.30
C ASN A 64 23.11 38.76 6.17
N ALA A 65 22.28 39.15 5.19
CA ALA A 65 20.96 38.55 4.93
C ALA A 65 21.09 37.11 4.41
N VAL A 66 22.00 36.91 3.45
CA VAL A 66 22.33 35.58 2.96
C VAL A 66 22.91 34.73 4.09
N SER A 67 23.91 35.24 4.82
CA SER A 67 24.50 34.51 5.96
C SER A 67 23.51 34.21 7.07
N TRP A 68 22.55 35.10 7.33
CA TRP A 68 21.48 34.87 8.30
C TRP A 68 20.59 33.71 7.86
N ALA A 69 20.12 33.74 6.62
CA ALA A 69 19.27 32.67 6.09
C ALA A 69 20.02 31.34 6.05
N ASP A 70 21.24 31.30 5.52
CA ASP A 70 22.06 30.08 5.40
C ASP A 70 22.41 29.43 6.75
N THR A 71 22.38 30.20 7.85
CA THR A 71 22.69 29.70 9.21
C THR A 71 21.48 29.66 10.12
N LEU A 72 20.29 29.97 9.59
CA LEU A 72 19.05 29.96 10.33
C LEU A 72 18.71 28.52 10.74
N SER A 73 18.45 28.34 12.03
CA SER A 73 17.95 27.10 12.60
C SER A 73 16.58 27.35 13.20
N TYR A 74 15.55 26.73 12.63
CA TYR A 74 14.14 26.96 12.99
C TYR A 74 13.50 25.69 13.54
N TYR A 75 13.07 25.73 14.80
CA TYR A 75 12.40 24.59 15.45
C TYR A 75 10.89 24.62 15.15
N ASP A 76 10.42 23.59 14.45
CA ASP A 76 9.00 23.35 14.20
C ASP A 76 8.38 22.56 15.35
N SER A 77 7.65 23.26 16.21
CA SER A 77 6.95 22.68 17.36
C SER A 77 5.81 21.70 17.01
N VAL A 78 5.30 21.72 15.77
CA VAL A 78 4.23 20.82 15.33
C VAL A 78 4.80 19.43 14.99
N ARG A 79 6.01 19.40 14.42
CA ARG A 79 6.64 18.17 13.90
C ARG A 79 7.81 17.68 14.77
N ASP A 80 8.23 18.46 15.76
CA ASP A 80 9.38 18.20 16.62
C ASP A 80 10.69 18.04 15.82
N VAL A 81 10.86 18.86 14.78
CA VAL A 81 12.02 18.86 13.88
C VAL A 81 12.64 20.26 13.84
N THR A 82 13.95 20.33 13.62
CA THR A 82 14.66 21.59 13.37
C THR A 82 15.10 21.66 11.92
N TRP A 83 14.75 22.75 11.24
CA TRP A 83 15.09 23.00 9.85
C TRP A 83 16.26 23.99 9.75
N ASP A 84 17.29 23.64 8.98
CA ASP A 84 18.55 24.38 8.84
C ASP A 84 18.99 24.64 7.37
N ASP A 85 18.07 24.46 6.42
CA ASP A 85 18.27 24.57 4.97
C ASP A 85 17.60 25.82 4.35
N TRP A 86 17.58 26.91 5.11
CA TRP A 86 16.93 28.15 4.73
C TRP A 86 17.78 28.99 3.76
N ARG A 87 17.09 29.78 2.93
CA ARG A 87 17.67 30.75 2.00
C ARG A 87 16.78 31.98 1.86
N LEU A 88 17.28 33.01 1.17
CA LEU A 88 16.43 34.10 0.70
C LEU A 88 15.64 33.69 -0.56
N PRO A 89 14.53 34.38 -0.89
CA PRO A 89 13.76 34.09 -2.08
C PRO A 89 14.51 34.58 -3.32
N THR A 90 14.34 33.93 -4.46
CA THR A 90 15.14 34.15 -5.66
C THR A 90 14.35 34.82 -6.80
N THR A 91 15.09 35.34 -7.77
CA THR A 91 14.56 35.87 -9.03
C THR A 91 15.40 35.39 -10.22
N VAL A 92 14.88 35.56 -11.42
CA VAL A 92 15.60 35.35 -12.67
C VAL A 92 16.61 36.49 -12.87
N ASP A 93 17.91 36.16 -12.89
CA ASP A 93 18.96 37.11 -13.25
C ASP A 93 19.10 37.30 -14.77
N GLY A 94 19.56 38.47 -15.19
CA GLY A 94 19.74 38.80 -16.60
C GLY A 94 20.02 40.28 -16.84
N PRO A 95 20.18 40.72 -18.10
CA PRO A 95 20.37 42.13 -18.43
C PRO A 95 19.26 42.99 -17.83
N TYR A 96 19.61 44.15 -17.28
CA TYR A 96 18.61 45.08 -16.76
C TYR A 96 17.68 45.59 -17.87
N VAL A 97 16.42 45.18 -17.82
CA VAL A 97 15.35 45.64 -18.69
C VAL A 97 14.18 46.00 -17.80
N PHE A 98 13.78 47.27 -17.82
CA PHE A 98 12.66 47.76 -17.04
C PHE A 98 11.36 47.66 -17.84
N GLY A 99 10.30 47.13 -17.23
CA GLY A 99 9.00 46.96 -17.87
C GLY A 99 7.83 46.99 -16.89
N TYR A 100 6.62 46.85 -17.42
CA TYR A 100 5.39 46.94 -16.65
C TYR A 100 4.51 45.70 -16.76
N ASP A 101 4.70 44.86 -17.77
CA ASP A 101 3.83 43.73 -18.10
C ASP A 101 4.32 42.38 -17.52
N GLY A 102 5.36 42.41 -16.68
CA GLY A 102 5.95 41.23 -16.07
C GLY A 102 6.88 40.41 -16.96
N THR A 103 7.10 40.81 -18.23
CA THR A 103 7.93 40.06 -19.18
C THR A 103 9.42 40.40 -19.12
N THR A 104 9.79 41.38 -18.29
CA THR A 104 11.14 41.93 -18.16
C THR A 104 11.83 41.47 -16.88
N THR A 105 13.13 41.74 -16.75
CA THR A 105 13.94 41.36 -15.57
C THR A 105 13.75 42.30 -14.38
N ALA A 106 13.40 43.56 -14.64
CA ALA A 106 13.09 44.58 -13.63
C ALA A 106 11.76 45.28 -13.94
N GLY A 107 11.11 45.82 -12.92
CA GLY A 107 9.87 46.59 -13.03
C GLY A 107 8.68 45.96 -12.31
N TYR A 108 7.49 46.11 -12.90
CA TYR A 108 6.21 45.77 -12.26
C TYR A 108 5.56 44.54 -12.88
N ASN A 109 4.63 43.94 -12.13
CA ASN A 109 3.86 42.74 -12.50
C ASN A 109 4.75 41.52 -12.82
N ILE A 110 5.99 41.50 -12.32
CA ILE A 110 6.92 40.38 -12.47
C ILE A 110 6.47 39.25 -11.54
N THR A 111 6.02 38.14 -12.11
CA THR A 111 5.60 36.92 -11.37
C THR A 111 6.58 35.78 -11.55
N THR A 112 7.71 36.00 -12.23
CA THR A 112 8.74 34.99 -12.46
C THR A 112 9.74 34.89 -11.31
N SER A 113 9.65 35.77 -10.31
CA SER A 113 10.41 35.69 -9.06
C SER A 113 9.54 35.21 -7.92
N GLU A 114 10.14 34.60 -6.89
CA GLU A 114 9.38 34.05 -5.76
C GLU A 114 8.66 35.17 -4.98
N MET A 115 9.31 36.32 -4.74
CA MET A 115 8.66 37.48 -4.10
C MET A 115 7.60 38.13 -4.99
N GLY A 116 7.84 38.19 -6.30
CA GLY A 116 6.88 38.73 -7.26
C GLY A 116 5.63 37.85 -7.35
N TYR A 117 5.80 36.53 -7.44
CA TYR A 117 4.71 35.56 -7.40
C TYR A 117 3.94 35.65 -6.08
N MET A 118 4.65 35.69 -4.94
CA MET A 118 4.04 35.89 -3.63
C MET A 118 3.18 37.16 -3.58
N TYR A 119 3.70 38.28 -4.08
CA TYR A 119 3.00 39.56 -4.05
C TYR A 119 1.77 39.60 -4.97
N TYR A 120 1.96 39.26 -6.25
CA TYR A 120 0.95 39.44 -7.30
C TYR A 120 -0.04 38.28 -7.39
N VAL A 121 0.42 37.05 -7.17
CA VAL A 121 -0.38 35.83 -7.37
C VAL A 121 -0.92 35.34 -6.04
N ASN A 122 -0.06 35.02 -5.06
CA ASN A 122 -0.50 34.41 -3.80
C ASN A 122 -1.33 35.38 -2.96
N LEU A 123 -0.83 36.61 -2.81
CA LEU A 123 -1.51 37.64 -2.02
C LEU A 123 -2.48 38.47 -2.87
N GLY A 124 -2.42 38.39 -4.21
CA GLY A 124 -3.33 39.13 -5.09
C GLY A 124 -3.21 40.66 -4.95
N ASN A 125 -2.04 41.18 -4.59
CA ASN A 125 -1.80 42.62 -4.50
C ASN A 125 -1.62 43.23 -5.90
N LEU A 126 -1.88 44.53 -6.01
CA LEU A 126 -1.71 45.28 -7.27
C LEU A 126 -0.48 46.19 -7.17
N GLY A 127 0.36 46.17 -8.20
CA GLY A 127 1.54 47.03 -8.29
C GLY A 127 1.17 48.50 -8.57
N TYR A 128 2.12 49.42 -8.40
CA TYR A 128 1.88 50.84 -8.65
C TYR A 128 1.54 51.15 -10.13
N TYR A 129 2.13 50.39 -11.08
CA TYR A 129 1.85 50.46 -12.52
C TYR A 129 1.06 49.26 -13.01
N ALA A 130 0.06 49.50 -13.86
CA ALA A 130 -0.64 48.45 -14.60
C ALA A 130 0.24 47.87 -15.71
N THR A 131 -0.18 46.75 -16.29
CA THR A 131 0.56 46.07 -17.37
C THR A 131 0.74 46.92 -18.63
N ASP A 132 -0.12 47.92 -18.86
CA ASP A 132 0.00 48.88 -19.97
C ASP A 132 0.87 50.12 -19.63
N GLY A 133 1.44 50.17 -18.42
CA GLY A 133 2.23 51.29 -17.92
C GLY A 133 1.41 52.46 -17.35
N THR A 134 0.09 52.35 -17.23
CA THR A 134 -0.70 53.36 -16.51
C THR A 134 -0.36 53.37 -15.02
N ASN A 135 -0.21 54.58 -14.48
CA ASN A 135 0.01 54.83 -13.05
C ASN A 135 -0.82 56.05 -12.59
N SER A 136 -1.29 56.11 -11.35
CA SER A 136 -1.29 55.04 -10.34
C SER A 136 -2.53 54.13 -10.52
N GLN A 137 -2.36 52.80 -10.37
CA GLN A 137 -3.50 51.88 -10.40
C GLN A 137 -4.43 52.10 -9.20
N PRO A 138 -5.76 52.05 -9.33
CA PRO A 138 -6.64 52.01 -8.16
C PRO A 138 -6.33 50.79 -7.26
N ASN A 139 -6.31 50.99 -5.95
CA ASN A 139 -6.02 49.95 -4.94
C ASN A 139 -4.64 49.26 -5.08
N TRP A 140 -3.65 49.98 -5.61
CA TRP A 140 -2.26 49.52 -5.59
C TRP A 140 -1.69 49.50 -4.16
N GLY A 141 -0.72 48.61 -3.95
CA GLY A 141 0.05 48.49 -2.73
C GLY A 141 -0.20 47.18 -1.98
N LEU A 142 0.52 47.02 -0.87
CA LEU A 142 0.45 45.84 0.00
C LEU A 142 -0.82 45.91 0.87
N HIS A 143 -1.94 45.42 0.33
CA HIS A 143 -3.22 45.38 1.03
C HIS A 143 -3.50 44.00 1.65
N ASN A 144 -3.09 42.95 0.95
CA ASN A 144 -3.25 41.57 1.38
C ASN A 144 -1.92 41.05 1.90
N THR A 145 -1.90 40.64 3.17
CA THR A 145 -0.70 40.11 3.83
C THR A 145 -0.94 38.76 4.49
N SER A 146 -2.19 38.33 4.66
CA SER A 146 -2.52 37.03 5.24
C SER A 146 -2.03 35.91 4.33
N PRO A 147 -1.47 34.80 4.86
CA PRO A 147 -1.38 34.40 6.28
C PRO A 147 -0.12 34.88 7.01
N PHE A 148 0.64 35.81 6.44
CA PHE A 148 1.93 36.24 6.98
C PHE A 148 1.81 37.30 8.09
N THR A 149 2.78 37.25 9.00
CA THR A 149 2.95 38.17 10.12
C THR A 149 4.26 38.95 9.95
N ASN A 150 4.34 40.14 10.56
CA ASN A 150 5.49 41.03 10.44
C ASN A 150 5.97 41.28 8.99
N LEU A 151 5.07 41.23 8.02
CA LEU A 151 5.37 41.57 6.64
C LEU A 151 5.56 43.07 6.51
N MET A 152 6.78 43.48 6.21
CA MET A 152 7.14 44.89 6.09
C MET A 152 6.75 45.38 4.69
N HIS A 153 6.20 46.59 4.56
CA HIS A 153 5.85 47.10 3.23
C HIS A 153 7.07 47.61 2.43
N LEU A 154 8.29 47.52 2.96
CA LEU A 154 9.48 48.10 2.34
C LEU A 154 10.25 47.05 1.52
N THR A 155 11.54 47.31 1.30
CA THR A 155 12.42 46.51 0.46
C THR A 155 12.88 45.23 1.17
N TYR A 156 12.83 44.11 0.45
CA TYR A 156 13.38 42.83 0.81
C TYR A 156 14.48 42.42 -0.17
N TRP A 157 15.58 41.88 0.34
CA TRP A 157 16.61 41.27 -0.50
C TRP A 157 16.06 40.01 -1.18
N SER A 158 16.37 39.87 -2.47
CA SER A 158 16.39 38.56 -3.13
C SER A 158 17.72 37.87 -2.81
N GLY A 159 17.77 36.55 -2.77
CA GLY A 159 19.02 35.77 -2.69
C GLY A 159 19.81 35.74 -4.01
N THR A 160 19.33 36.43 -5.04
CA THR A 160 19.97 36.48 -6.35
C THR A 160 20.87 37.70 -6.47
N GLU A 161 22.17 37.48 -6.67
CA GLU A 161 23.13 38.53 -7.05
C GLU A 161 22.87 39.01 -8.49
N TYR A 162 23.20 40.27 -8.78
CA TYR A 162 23.14 40.77 -10.14
C TYR A 162 24.47 40.47 -10.87
N ALA A 163 24.50 39.47 -11.75
CA ALA A 163 25.78 38.99 -12.29
C ALA A 163 26.56 40.03 -13.10
N ALA A 164 25.88 41.02 -13.69
CA ALA A 164 26.54 42.09 -14.45
C ALA A 164 27.23 43.14 -13.56
N ASN A 165 26.96 43.15 -12.24
CA ASN A 165 27.67 43.97 -11.27
C ASN A 165 27.91 43.18 -9.96
N PRO A 166 29.14 42.79 -9.63
CA PRO A 166 29.43 41.97 -8.44
C PRO A 166 29.07 42.65 -7.11
N TYR A 167 28.92 43.98 -7.12
CA TYR A 167 28.50 44.76 -5.95
C TYR A 167 26.97 44.86 -5.79
N GLY A 168 26.23 44.33 -6.77
CA GLY A 168 24.78 44.46 -6.81
C GLY A 168 24.01 43.17 -6.54
N ALA A 169 22.81 43.34 -6.05
CA ALA A 169 21.87 42.26 -5.77
C ALA A 169 20.44 42.70 -6.04
N TRP A 170 19.61 41.74 -6.43
CA TRP A 170 18.19 41.98 -6.69
C TRP A 170 17.41 42.19 -5.38
N PHE A 171 16.33 42.96 -5.45
CA PHE A 171 15.41 43.16 -4.35
C PHE A 171 13.97 43.27 -4.86
N PHE A 172 13.03 43.19 -3.92
CA PHE A 172 11.62 43.48 -4.17
C PHE A 172 11.08 44.51 -3.17
N ILE A 173 10.33 45.51 -3.63
CA ILE A 173 9.70 46.53 -2.80
C ILE A 173 8.20 46.26 -2.73
N LEU A 174 7.72 45.81 -1.57
CA LEU A 174 6.33 45.38 -1.39
C LEU A 174 5.32 46.54 -1.47
N ILE A 175 5.66 47.76 -1.04
CA ILE A 175 4.72 48.89 -1.13
C ILE A 175 4.37 49.23 -2.58
N PHE A 176 5.29 49.03 -3.52
CA PHE A 176 5.07 49.33 -4.93
C PHE A 176 4.80 48.10 -5.79
N GLY A 177 5.15 46.91 -5.32
CA GLY A 177 5.24 45.71 -6.16
C GLY A 177 6.40 45.78 -7.15
N LEU A 178 7.48 46.47 -6.82
CA LEU A 178 8.60 46.72 -7.74
C LEU A 178 9.71 45.69 -7.52
N GLN A 179 10.12 45.01 -8.58
CA GLN A 179 11.39 44.28 -8.61
C GLN A 179 12.47 45.15 -9.27
N ASP A 180 13.62 45.28 -8.61
CA ASP A 180 14.77 46.02 -9.15
C ASP A 180 16.07 45.45 -8.54
N PHE A 181 17.22 46.05 -8.83
CA PHE A 181 18.49 45.71 -8.20
C PHE A 181 19.10 46.95 -7.52
N ASP A 182 19.88 46.70 -6.47
CA ASP A 182 20.75 47.70 -5.87
C ASP A 182 22.17 47.47 -6.36
N ASP A 183 22.94 48.52 -6.64
CA ASP A 183 24.35 48.42 -7.03
C ASP A 183 25.30 48.43 -5.82
N ASN A 184 24.75 48.48 -4.60
CA ASN A 184 25.48 48.53 -3.35
C ASN A 184 24.88 47.58 -2.29
N LYS A 185 25.46 46.38 -2.19
CA LYS A 185 25.19 45.38 -1.12
C LYS A 185 25.37 45.87 0.32
N SER A 186 25.94 47.06 0.55
CA SER A 186 26.04 47.68 1.89
C SER A 186 24.76 48.40 2.34
N GLN A 187 23.76 48.54 1.46
CA GLN A 187 22.43 48.98 1.89
C GLN A 187 21.80 47.95 2.82
N THR A 188 20.87 48.38 3.66
CA THR A 188 20.20 47.49 4.63
C THR A 188 18.73 47.33 4.26
N TYR A 189 18.34 46.11 3.93
CA TYR A 189 16.95 45.73 3.59
C TYR A 189 16.53 44.53 4.43
N TYR A 190 15.22 44.28 4.46
CA TYR A 190 14.65 43.13 5.16
C TYR A 190 15.02 41.82 4.46
N ALA A 191 14.92 40.72 5.20
CA ALA A 191 15.18 39.38 4.72
C ALA A 191 14.00 38.46 5.08
N TRP A 192 13.51 37.70 4.11
CA TRP A 192 12.41 36.76 4.32
C TRP A 192 12.88 35.36 3.97
N ALA A 193 13.01 34.48 4.96
CA ALA A 193 13.52 33.14 4.72
C ALA A 193 12.47 32.24 4.07
N VAL A 194 12.93 31.46 3.10
CA VAL A 194 12.20 30.35 2.49
C VAL A 194 13.09 29.11 2.49
N ARG A 195 12.47 27.94 2.41
CA ARG A 195 13.16 26.67 2.21
C ARG A 195 12.48 25.85 1.10
N PRO A 196 13.18 24.92 0.45
CA PRO A 196 12.57 24.06 -0.56
C PRO A 196 11.48 23.17 0.02
N GLY A 197 10.46 22.88 -0.77
CA GLY A 197 9.48 21.84 -0.49
C GLY A 197 8.48 22.18 0.61
N ASP A 198 7.59 21.21 0.83
CA ASP A 198 6.74 21.16 1.99
C ASP A 198 7.50 20.59 3.20
N VAL A 199 7.11 21.02 4.40
CA VAL A 199 7.68 20.59 5.67
C VAL A 199 6.95 19.41 6.29
N SER A 200 5.88 18.94 5.65
CA SER A 200 5.02 17.91 6.18
C SER A 200 5.17 16.64 5.35
N ALA A 201 5.71 15.59 5.95
CA ALA A 201 5.80 14.29 5.29
C ALA A 201 4.41 13.67 5.08
N PRO A 202 4.25 12.82 4.05
CA PRO A 202 3.10 11.93 3.99
C PRO A 202 3.09 10.99 5.21
N VAL A 203 1.95 10.37 5.47
CA VAL A 203 1.83 9.26 6.42
C VAL A 203 1.45 8.03 5.62
N ALA A 204 2.36 7.06 5.57
CA ALA A 204 2.12 5.78 4.91
C ALA A 204 1.17 4.92 5.75
N ASN A 205 0.29 4.17 5.09
CA ASN A 205 -0.56 3.16 5.71
C ASN A 205 -0.70 1.99 4.73
N ALA A 206 -0.06 0.88 5.03
CA ALA A 206 -0.02 -0.33 4.20
C ALA A 206 -1.27 -1.22 4.36
N GLY A 207 -2.21 -0.82 5.21
CA GLY A 207 -3.41 -1.57 5.57
C GLY A 207 -3.19 -2.53 6.74
N ALA A 208 -4.23 -3.32 7.04
CA ALA A 208 -4.15 -4.33 8.10
C ALA A 208 -3.48 -5.62 7.61
N ASP A 209 -2.83 -6.32 8.53
CA ASP A 209 -2.30 -7.68 8.29
C ASP A 209 -3.37 -8.62 7.72
N GLN A 210 -2.96 -9.48 6.78
CA GLN A 210 -3.85 -10.40 6.10
C GLN A 210 -3.40 -11.85 6.33
N THR A 211 -4.35 -12.73 6.64
CA THR A 211 -4.15 -14.18 6.64
C THR A 211 -5.10 -14.78 5.60
N VAL A 212 -4.54 -15.49 4.62
CA VAL A 212 -5.26 -15.97 3.45
C VAL A 212 -4.91 -17.43 3.17
N GLU A 213 -5.94 -18.22 2.84
CA GLU A 213 -5.78 -19.61 2.44
C GLU A 213 -5.01 -19.75 1.12
N GLN A 214 -4.17 -20.78 1.04
CA GLN A 214 -3.50 -21.15 -0.20
C GLN A 214 -4.50 -21.69 -1.22
N VAL A 215 -4.58 -21.06 -2.40
CA VAL A 215 -5.51 -21.48 -3.47
C VAL A 215 -4.82 -22.22 -4.62
N SER A 216 -3.49 -22.18 -4.68
CA SER A 216 -2.70 -22.89 -5.70
C SER A 216 -1.25 -23.12 -5.29
N CYS A 217 -0.56 -24.07 -5.92
CA CYS A 217 0.88 -24.29 -5.74
C CYS A 217 1.75 -23.08 -6.14
N SER A 218 1.21 -22.19 -6.98
CA SER A 218 1.93 -20.98 -7.42
C SER A 218 1.76 -19.81 -6.44
N GLY A 219 0.96 -20.01 -5.38
CA GLY A 219 0.62 -19.00 -4.39
C GLY A 219 -0.84 -18.53 -4.48
N THR A 220 -1.14 -17.53 -3.67
CA THR A 220 -2.44 -16.86 -3.60
C THR A 220 -2.28 -15.40 -3.97
N GLU A 221 -3.15 -14.90 -4.87
CA GLU A 221 -3.21 -13.49 -5.19
C GLU A 221 -3.85 -12.72 -4.02
N VAL A 222 -3.12 -11.73 -3.51
CA VAL A 222 -3.55 -10.82 -2.46
C VAL A 222 -3.47 -9.39 -2.99
N GLN A 223 -4.47 -8.58 -2.65
CA GLN A 223 -4.44 -7.15 -2.92
C GLN A 223 -3.81 -6.43 -1.73
N LEU A 224 -2.73 -5.72 -2.02
CA LEU A 224 -2.15 -4.70 -1.15
C LEU A 224 -2.89 -3.38 -1.43
N ASP A 225 -3.22 -2.64 -0.38
CA ASP A 225 -4.01 -1.42 -0.47
C ASP A 225 -3.43 -0.36 0.47
N GLY A 226 -2.84 0.68 -0.13
CA GLY A 226 -2.24 1.82 0.55
C GLY A 226 -3.13 3.06 0.58
N SER A 227 -4.40 2.95 0.17
CA SER A 227 -5.30 4.10 -0.04
C SER A 227 -5.66 4.88 1.24
N ASP A 228 -5.42 4.29 2.41
CA ASP A 228 -5.54 5.00 3.70
C ASP A 228 -4.30 5.85 4.04
N SER A 229 -3.29 5.88 3.17
CA SER A 229 -2.14 6.80 3.31
C SER A 229 -2.61 8.24 3.13
N THR A 230 -1.99 9.18 3.85
CA THR A 230 -2.42 10.59 3.82
C THR A 230 -1.27 11.52 3.46
N GLY A 231 -1.51 12.38 2.47
CA GLY A 231 -0.70 13.57 2.22
C GLY A 231 -1.39 14.75 2.91
N PRO A 232 -0.65 15.67 3.56
CA PRO A 232 -1.18 16.88 4.18
C PRO A 232 -2.12 17.70 3.28
N ASP A 233 -1.96 17.62 1.94
CA ASP A 233 -2.83 18.23 0.93
C ASP A 233 -3.40 17.24 -0.10
N ASN A 234 -3.48 15.95 0.23
CA ASN A 234 -3.78 14.86 -0.72
C ASN A 234 -2.85 14.87 -1.94
N ASP A 235 -1.58 15.19 -1.73
CA ASP A 235 -0.56 15.40 -2.75
C ASP A 235 0.44 14.23 -2.86
N ILE A 236 0.05 13.05 -2.37
CA ILE A 236 0.83 11.82 -2.58
C ILE A 236 1.03 11.62 -4.08
N ASN A 237 2.30 11.52 -4.47
CA ASN A 237 2.73 11.42 -5.85
C ASN A 237 3.05 9.97 -6.27
N SER A 238 3.56 9.14 -5.34
CA SER A 238 3.86 7.73 -5.63
C SER A 238 3.68 6.79 -4.44
N TYR A 239 3.37 5.54 -4.78
CA TYR A 239 3.30 4.39 -3.89
C TYR A 239 4.19 3.29 -4.46
N GLU A 240 5.12 2.78 -3.67
CA GLU A 240 6.06 1.73 -4.05
C GLU A 240 6.04 0.60 -3.01
N TRP A 241 5.89 -0.65 -3.46
CA TRP A 241 5.78 -1.82 -2.59
C TRP A 241 7.05 -2.67 -2.68
N PHE A 242 7.57 -3.13 -1.55
CA PHE A 242 8.79 -3.90 -1.45
C PHE A 242 8.65 -5.11 -0.53
N GLU A 243 9.43 -6.15 -0.80
CA GLU A 243 9.70 -7.25 0.13
C GLU A 243 11.21 -7.47 0.22
N GLY A 244 11.77 -7.39 1.43
CA GLY A 244 13.22 -7.56 1.65
C GLY A 244 14.09 -6.62 0.80
N GLY A 245 13.61 -5.41 0.52
CA GLY A 245 14.27 -4.41 -0.33
C GLY A 245 14.14 -4.65 -1.85
N SER A 246 13.44 -5.70 -2.28
CA SER A 246 13.13 -5.95 -3.69
C SER A 246 11.76 -5.38 -4.04
N SER A 247 11.68 -4.61 -5.13
CA SER A 247 10.41 -4.01 -5.57
C SER A 247 9.43 -5.09 -6.08
N LEU A 248 8.20 -5.05 -5.56
CA LEU A 248 7.07 -5.87 -6.00
C LEU A 248 6.25 -5.17 -7.07
N GLY A 249 6.15 -3.84 -6.98
CA GLY A 249 5.39 -3.01 -7.90
C GLY A 249 5.15 -1.60 -7.38
N THR A 250 4.35 -0.85 -8.12
CA THR A 250 3.96 0.53 -7.79
C THR A 250 2.45 0.69 -7.94
N GLY A 251 1.90 1.71 -7.30
CA GLY A 251 0.48 2.03 -7.31
C GLY A 251 -0.16 1.95 -5.93
N GLU A 252 -1.18 2.77 -5.72
CA GLU A 252 -1.94 2.83 -4.45
C GLU A 252 -2.45 1.45 -4.04
N THR A 253 -2.91 0.66 -5.01
CA THR A 253 -3.23 -0.76 -4.83
C THR A 253 -2.36 -1.64 -5.72
N LEU A 254 -1.95 -2.81 -5.24
CA LEU A 254 -1.17 -3.79 -5.99
C LEU A 254 -1.69 -5.21 -5.75
N ASN A 255 -2.08 -5.92 -6.81
CA ASN A 255 -2.34 -7.36 -6.73
C ASN A 255 -1.01 -8.10 -6.91
N TYR A 256 -0.66 -8.95 -5.95
CA TYR A 256 0.57 -9.75 -5.98
C TYR A 256 0.29 -11.18 -5.54
N THR A 257 0.95 -12.15 -6.17
CA THR A 257 0.80 -13.58 -5.82
C THR A 257 1.89 -13.99 -4.83
N PHE A 258 1.49 -14.35 -3.62
CA PHE A 258 2.40 -14.77 -2.54
C PHE A 258 2.41 -16.30 -2.41
N PRO A 259 3.60 -16.94 -2.33
CA PRO A 259 3.70 -18.36 -2.00
C PRO A 259 3.30 -18.64 -0.53
N LEU A 260 3.20 -19.93 -0.16
CA LEU A 260 2.96 -20.33 1.23
C LEU A 260 4.03 -19.75 2.16
N GLY A 261 3.61 -19.14 3.27
CA GLY A 261 4.51 -18.58 4.28
C GLY A 261 4.11 -17.19 4.77
N ILE A 262 5.02 -16.57 5.53
CA ILE A 262 4.86 -15.22 6.08
C ILE A 262 5.71 -14.27 5.24
N HIS A 263 5.08 -13.19 4.80
CA HIS A 263 5.66 -12.15 3.97
C HIS A 263 5.52 -10.79 4.68
N THR A 264 6.62 -10.03 4.78
CA THR A 264 6.61 -8.68 5.35
C THR A 264 6.79 -7.69 4.21
N ILE A 265 5.76 -6.90 3.97
CA ILE A 265 5.68 -5.99 2.83
C ILE A 265 5.82 -4.56 3.32
N THR A 266 6.73 -3.81 2.74
CA THR A 266 6.91 -2.38 3.01
C THR A 266 6.24 -1.56 1.92
N LEU A 267 5.38 -0.63 2.32
CA LEU A 267 4.87 0.45 1.49
C LEU A 267 5.74 1.70 1.71
N LEU A 268 6.29 2.26 0.64
CA LEU A 268 6.91 3.58 0.61
C LEU A 268 5.96 4.55 -0.11
N VAL A 269 5.62 5.64 0.56
CA VAL A 269 4.81 6.73 0.01
C VAL A 269 5.67 7.97 -0.14
N THR A 270 5.56 8.64 -1.30
CA THR A 270 6.28 9.90 -1.58
C THR A 270 5.29 10.98 -1.98
N ASP A 271 5.38 12.17 -1.39
CA ASP A 271 4.57 13.33 -1.76
C ASP A 271 5.11 14.09 -2.97
N SER A 272 4.41 15.15 -3.37
CA SER A 272 4.79 16.00 -4.51
C SER A 272 6.06 16.83 -4.26
N ALA A 273 6.39 17.09 -2.99
CA ALA A 273 7.59 17.79 -2.56
C ALA A 273 8.82 16.86 -2.45
N GLY A 274 8.62 15.54 -2.52
CA GLY A 274 9.65 14.52 -2.39
C GLY A 274 9.89 14.03 -0.96
N ASN A 275 9.04 14.39 0.00
CA ASN A 275 9.08 13.78 1.33
C ASN A 275 8.52 12.37 1.25
N THR A 276 9.01 11.49 2.13
CA THR A 276 8.66 10.08 2.13
C THR A 276 8.28 9.59 3.52
N ASP A 277 7.44 8.55 3.57
CA ASP A 277 7.16 7.76 4.76
C ASP A 277 6.97 6.29 4.39
N GLU A 278 7.20 5.39 5.35
CA GLU A 278 7.11 3.94 5.15
C GLU A 278 6.19 3.29 6.19
N ASP A 279 5.44 2.27 5.78
CA ASP A 279 4.66 1.41 6.67
C ASP A 279 4.75 -0.06 6.25
N GLU A 280 4.55 -0.98 7.18
CA GLU A 280 4.64 -2.43 6.93
C GLU A 280 3.30 -3.13 7.10
N VAL A 281 3.02 -4.10 6.23
CA VAL A 281 1.90 -5.04 6.37
C VAL A 281 2.41 -6.47 6.30
N ILE A 282 1.87 -7.35 7.16
CA ILE A 282 2.20 -8.77 7.17
C ILE A 282 1.14 -9.55 6.38
N ILE A 283 1.59 -10.30 5.37
CA ILE A 283 0.77 -11.22 4.60
C ILE A 283 1.14 -12.65 4.98
N THR A 284 0.21 -13.40 5.54
CA THR A 284 0.36 -14.81 5.90
C THR A 284 -0.45 -15.67 4.95
N ILE A 285 0.23 -16.47 4.13
CA ILE A 285 -0.40 -17.51 3.33
C ILE A 285 -0.26 -18.82 4.09
N GLU A 286 -1.38 -19.44 4.41
CA GLU A 286 -1.45 -20.72 5.12
C GLU A 286 -2.32 -21.72 4.34
N ASP A 287 -2.06 -23.01 4.56
CA ASP A 287 -2.87 -24.09 4.02
C ASP A 287 -3.57 -24.80 5.18
N ASN A 288 -4.89 -24.64 5.23
CA ASN A 288 -5.77 -25.28 6.19
C ASN A 288 -6.80 -26.20 5.52
N THR A 289 -6.65 -26.45 4.21
CA THR A 289 -7.64 -27.21 3.44
C THR A 289 -7.22 -28.68 3.41
N PRO A 290 -8.00 -29.60 3.99
CA PRO A 290 -7.67 -31.01 3.91
C PRO A 290 -7.82 -31.58 2.50
N PRO A 291 -7.07 -32.65 2.18
CA PRO A 291 -7.23 -33.37 0.93
C PRO A 291 -8.65 -33.91 0.73
N VAL A 292 -9.09 -33.92 -0.53
CA VAL A 292 -10.33 -34.58 -0.94
C VAL A 292 -10.03 -36.03 -1.30
N ILE A 293 -10.76 -36.96 -0.69
CA ILE A 293 -10.61 -38.40 -0.90
C ILE A 293 -11.86 -38.95 -1.57
N SER A 294 -11.69 -39.71 -2.63
CA SER A 294 -12.76 -40.47 -3.25
C SER A 294 -12.27 -41.84 -3.69
N GLY A 295 -13.09 -42.86 -3.56
CA GLY A 295 -12.67 -44.20 -3.95
C GLY A 295 -13.61 -45.30 -3.55
N THR A 296 -13.23 -46.51 -3.95
CA THR A 296 -13.94 -47.74 -3.62
C THR A 296 -12.97 -48.90 -3.52
N VAL A 297 -13.47 -50.05 -3.08
CA VAL A 297 -12.83 -51.35 -3.31
C VAL A 297 -13.22 -51.91 -4.67
N ARG A 298 -12.33 -52.71 -5.28
CA ARG A 298 -12.64 -53.45 -6.53
C ARG A 298 -13.55 -54.65 -6.27
N LYS A 299 -13.55 -55.16 -5.04
CA LYS A 299 -14.39 -56.28 -4.59
C LYS A 299 -14.97 -56.00 -3.21
N ASP A 300 -16.26 -55.71 -3.18
CA ASP A 300 -17.04 -55.38 -1.99
C ASP A 300 -17.65 -56.59 -1.28
N SER A 301 -17.55 -57.80 -1.85
CA SER A 301 -18.11 -59.02 -1.26
C SER A 301 -17.23 -60.26 -1.43
N LEU A 302 -17.09 -61.04 -0.37
CA LEU A 302 -16.32 -62.28 -0.30
C LEU A 302 -17.25 -63.49 -0.06
N TRP A 303 -17.22 -64.45 -0.99
CA TRP A 303 -17.91 -65.73 -0.87
C TRP A 303 -17.21 -66.80 -1.72
N PRO A 304 -17.15 -68.08 -1.26
CA PRO A 304 -17.61 -68.61 0.03
C PRO A 304 -16.62 -68.34 1.19
N PRO A 305 -17.08 -68.35 2.46
CA PRO A 305 -16.21 -68.22 3.63
C PRO A 305 -15.34 -69.49 3.76
N ASN A 306 -14.11 -69.42 3.25
CA ASN A 306 -13.22 -70.56 3.05
C ASN A 306 -11.82 -70.32 3.65
N HIS A 307 -11.69 -69.34 4.54
CA HIS A 307 -10.46 -68.93 5.22
C HIS A 307 -9.34 -68.41 4.29
N LYS A 308 -9.60 -68.20 3.00
CA LYS A 308 -8.59 -67.68 2.07
C LYS A 308 -8.53 -66.17 2.12
N MET A 309 -7.31 -65.64 2.03
CA MET A 309 -7.08 -64.24 1.73
C MET A 309 -7.48 -63.95 0.28
N VAL A 310 -8.23 -62.87 0.09
CA VAL A 310 -8.68 -62.36 -1.20
C VAL A 310 -8.25 -60.91 -1.27
N ASP A 311 -7.53 -60.55 -2.33
CA ASP A 311 -7.26 -59.16 -2.63
C ASP A 311 -8.57 -58.48 -3.03
N VAL A 312 -8.98 -57.46 -2.26
CA VAL A 312 -10.16 -56.68 -2.58
C VAL A 312 -9.87 -55.51 -3.50
N GLY A 313 -8.58 -55.15 -3.65
CA GLY A 313 -8.11 -54.01 -4.43
C GLY A 313 -8.64 -52.68 -3.91
N LEU A 314 -7.79 -51.67 -3.85
CA LEU A 314 -8.18 -50.30 -3.57
C LEU A 314 -8.21 -49.49 -4.86
N ASP A 315 -9.20 -48.62 -5.00
CA ASP A 315 -9.32 -47.67 -6.09
C ASP A 315 -9.65 -46.30 -5.46
N PHE A 316 -8.69 -45.77 -4.70
CA PHE A 316 -8.79 -44.49 -4.02
C PHE A 316 -7.89 -43.47 -4.71
N GLU A 317 -8.45 -42.28 -4.90
CA GLU A 317 -7.74 -41.09 -5.32
C GLU A 317 -7.85 -40.05 -4.22
N ALA A 318 -6.73 -39.44 -3.87
CA ALA A 318 -6.67 -38.26 -3.01
C ALA A 318 -6.08 -37.12 -3.82
N SER A 319 -6.67 -35.94 -3.69
CA SER A 319 -6.20 -34.73 -4.34
C SER A 319 -6.33 -33.55 -3.41
N ASP A 320 -5.32 -32.70 -3.40
CA ASP A 320 -5.35 -31.39 -2.78
C ASP A 320 -5.17 -30.28 -3.83
N SER A 321 -5.61 -29.06 -3.53
CA SER A 321 -5.52 -27.88 -4.39
C SER A 321 -4.07 -27.48 -4.67
N CYS A 322 -3.17 -27.71 -3.71
CA CYS A 322 -1.75 -27.37 -3.82
C CYS A 322 -0.78 -28.53 -3.64
N ASP A 323 -1.24 -29.67 -3.13
CA ASP A 323 -0.35 -30.77 -2.76
C ASP A 323 -0.64 -32.06 -3.53
N SER A 324 0.29 -32.41 -4.42
CA SER A 324 0.29 -33.73 -5.08
C SER A 324 0.82 -34.83 -4.16
N ASP A 325 1.55 -34.47 -3.12
CA ASP A 325 2.30 -35.38 -2.25
C ASP A 325 1.52 -35.67 -0.97
N VAL A 326 0.28 -36.15 -1.14
CA VAL A 326 -0.58 -36.55 -0.03
C VAL A 326 -0.15 -37.93 0.50
N THR A 327 0.00 -38.05 1.81
CA THR A 327 0.31 -39.33 2.46
C THR A 327 -0.99 -40.07 2.78
N LEU A 328 -1.09 -41.34 2.37
CA LEU A 328 -2.22 -42.21 2.68
C LEU A 328 -1.91 -43.12 3.88
N LEU A 329 -2.88 -43.24 4.78
CA LEU A 329 -2.91 -44.21 5.86
C LEU A 329 -4.15 -45.09 5.69
N ILE A 330 -3.94 -46.41 5.61
CA ILE A 330 -5.02 -47.40 5.49
C ILE A 330 -5.17 -48.12 6.82
N GLU A 331 -6.40 -48.17 7.32
CA GLU A 331 -6.80 -48.95 8.48
C GLU A 331 -7.90 -49.93 8.09
N VAL A 332 -7.87 -51.14 8.66
CA VAL A 332 -8.89 -52.15 8.40
C VAL A 332 -9.45 -52.66 9.72
N THR A 333 -10.74 -52.42 9.93
CA THR A 333 -11.49 -52.92 11.08
C THR A 333 -12.52 -53.96 10.66
N SER A 334 -13.03 -54.71 11.63
CA SER A 334 -14.14 -55.64 11.45
C SER A 334 -15.14 -55.56 12.60
N ASP A 335 -16.35 -56.02 12.31
CA ASP A 335 -17.42 -56.14 13.31
C ASP A 335 -17.39 -57.44 14.13
N GLU A 336 -16.49 -58.35 13.79
CA GLU A 336 -16.22 -59.57 14.54
C GLU A 336 -14.72 -59.69 14.91
N PRO A 337 -14.37 -60.36 16.02
CA PRO A 337 -12.98 -60.62 16.36
C PRO A 337 -12.33 -61.64 15.40
N THR A 338 -11.02 -61.51 15.19
CA THR A 338 -10.31 -62.28 14.16
C THR A 338 -10.01 -63.73 14.57
N ALA A 339 -9.88 -64.01 15.87
CA ALA A 339 -9.55 -65.35 16.39
C ALA A 339 -10.58 -65.89 17.37
N THR A 340 -11.25 -65.05 18.16
CA THR A 340 -12.10 -65.50 19.27
C THR A 340 -13.58 -65.67 18.92
N ALA A 341 -13.98 -65.33 17.69
CA ALA A 341 -15.36 -65.42 17.24
C ALA A 341 -15.89 -66.87 17.27
N PRO A 342 -17.10 -67.12 17.80
CA PRO A 342 -17.67 -68.47 17.87
C PRO A 342 -17.77 -69.13 16.48
N GLY A 343 -17.05 -70.24 16.29
CA GLY A 343 -17.06 -70.97 15.02
C GLY A 343 -16.24 -70.34 13.90
N ALA A 344 -15.43 -69.32 14.18
CA ALA A 344 -14.32 -68.93 13.31
C ALA A 344 -13.21 -69.99 13.37
N GLY A 345 -12.29 -69.96 12.40
CA GLY A 345 -11.15 -70.87 12.33
C GLY A 345 -10.13 -70.74 13.48
N GLY A 346 -10.35 -69.80 14.41
CA GLY A 346 -9.48 -69.55 15.56
C GLY A 346 -8.19 -68.81 15.17
N SER A 347 -7.24 -68.73 16.12
CA SER A 347 -5.92 -68.11 15.90
C SER A 347 -5.09 -68.77 14.78
N THR A 348 -5.50 -69.93 14.27
CA THR A 348 -4.87 -70.60 13.13
C THR A 348 -4.98 -69.79 11.84
N TYR A 349 -6.05 -69.00 11.70
CA TYR A 349 -6.34 -68.24 10.49
C TYR A 349 -6.32 -66.73 10.72
N ALA A 350 -6.17 -66.20 11.94
CA ALA A 350 -5.95 -64.78 12.17
C ALA A 350 -4.50 -64.34 11.80
N PRO A 351 -4.23 -63.05 11.49
CA PRO A 351 -5.20 -61.96 11.31
C PRO A 351 -5.99 -62.09 10.01
N ASP A 352 -7.04 -61.29 9.89
CA ASP A 352 -8.01 -61.37 8.80
C ASP A 352 -7.88 -60.26 7.75
N ALA A 353 -6.96 -59.33 7.97
CA ALA A 353 -6.54 -58.35 6.98
C ALA A 353 -5.01 -58.29 6.89
N GLU A 354 -4.52 -58.04 5.68
CA GLU A 354 -3.11 -57.71 5.43
C GLU A 354 -3.06 -56.57 4.40
N ILE A 355 -2.54 -55.41 4.82
CA ILE A 355 -2.33 -54.25 3.95
C ILE A 355 -0.98 -54.45 3.24
N LYS A 356 -0.98 -54.53 1.90
CA LYS A 356 0.24 -54.75 1.12
C LYS A 356 0.86 -53.43 0.68
N ASN A 357 0.02 -52.52 0.22
CA ASN A 357 0.35 -51.19 -0.27
C ASN A 357 -0.97 -50.45 -0.55
N ASP A 358 -0.87 -49.24 -1.10
CA ASP A 358 -2.00 -48.34 -1.34
C ASP A 358 -3.02 -48.85 -2.36
N ASP A 359 -2.71 -49.92 -3.11
CA ASP A 359 -3.58 -50.51 -4.14
C ASP A 359 -4.15 -51.88 -3.74
N SER A 360 -3.62 -52.50 -2.68
CA SER A 360 -3.88 -53.90 -2.36
C SER A 360 -4.03 -54.14 -0.86
N VAL A 361 -5.25 -54.56 -0.51
CA VAL A 361 -5.61 -55.06 0.82
C VAL A 361 -6.13 -56.48 0.65
N LEU A 362 -5.48 -57.42 1.33
CA LEU A 362 -5.96 -58.79 1.43
C LEU A 362 -6.92 -58.89 2.61
N LEU A 363 -8.16 -59.28 2.34
CA LEU A 363 -9.15 -59.60 3.36
C LEU A 363 -9.45 -61.09 3.35
N ARG A 364 -9.60 -61.67 4.54
CA ARG A 364 -9.94 -63.07 4.66
C ARG A 364 -11.43 -63.25 4.43
N ALA A 365 -11.77 -64.19 3.54
CA ALA A 365 -13.12 -64.73 3.43
C ALA A 365 -13.42 -65.62 4.65
N GLU A 366 -13.60 -65.00 5.80
CA GLU A 366 -13.84 -65.60 7.12
C GLU A 366 -14.97 -64.84 7.83
N ARG A 367 -15.75 -65.56 8.62
CA ARG A 367 -16.83 -65.03 9.46
C ARG A 367 -17.13 -65.96 10.63
N SER A 368 -17.87 -65.51 11.64
CA SER A 368 -18.43 -66.41 12.63
C SER A 368 -19.32 -67.46 11.96
N GLY A 369 -19.08 -68.74 12.28
CA GLY A 369 -19.88 -69.87 11.82
C GLY A 369 -21.38 -69.75 12.17
N LYS A 370 -21.70 -69.05 13.26
CA LYS A 370 -23.06 -68.85 13.79
C LYS A 370 -23.58 -67.41 13.67
N GLY A 371 -22.75 -66.49 13.16
CA GLY A 371 -23.07 -65.08 13.01
C GLY A 371 -23.99 -64.77 11.82
N ASP A 372 -24.21 -63.49 11.61
CA ASP A 372 -24.97 -62.88 10.51
C ASP A 372 -24.10 -62.51 9.30
N GLY A 373 -22.80 -62.73 9.37
CA GLY A 373 -21.82 -62.39 8.34
C GLY A 373 -20.70 -61.60 8.99
N ARG A 374 -19.75 -61.15 8.20
CA ARG A 374 -18.74 -60.20 8.67
C ARG A 374 -18.71 -59.00 7.76
N ILE A 375 -18.50 -57.82 8.34
CA ILE A 375 -18.20 -56.61 7.59
C ILE A 375 -16.83 -56.12 8.02
N TYR A 376 -15.94 -56.02 7.03
CA TYR A 376 -14.72 -55.24 7.15
C TYR A 376 -15.02 -53.80 6.75
N GLU A 377 -14.51 -52.85 7.50
CA GLU A 377 -14.44 -51.44 7.10
C GLU A 377 -12.99 -51.09 6.81
N ILE A 378 -12.74 -50.58 5.61
CA ILE A 378 -11.44 -50.05 5.20
C ILE A 378 -11.57 -48.53 5.26
N THR A 379 -10.79 -47.90 6.13
CA THR A 379 -10.71 -46.45 6.26
C THR A 379 -9.39 -45.98 5.65
N VAL A 380 -9.48 -45.05 4.71
CA VAL A 380 -8.34 -44.39 4.08
C VAL A 380 -8.31 -42.95 4.57
N THR A 381 -7.22 -42.58 5.25
CA THR A 381 -6.94 -41.22 5.70
C THR A 381 -5.86 -40.61 4.82
N ALA A 382 -6.11 -39.43 4.28
CA ALA A 382 -5.14 -38.71 3.47
C ALA A 382 -4.69 -37.45 4.23
N THR A 383 -3.39 -37.18 4.26
CA THR A 383 -2.78 -36.04 4.98
C THR A 383 -1.82 -35.30 4.05
N ASP A 384 -1.99 -33.99 3.91
CA ASP A 384 -1.10 -33.13 3.13
C ASP A 384 0.20 -32.78 3.89
N PRO A 385 1.18 -32.12 3.24
CA PRO A 385 2.42 -31.67 3.88
C PRO A 385 2.22 -30.62 5.00
N SER A 386 1.11 -29.87 4.98
CA SER A 386 0.73 -28.88 6.00
C SER A 386 0.13 -29.55 7.25
N GLY A 387 -0.22 -30.83 7.16
CA GLY A 387 -0.78 -31.64 8.23
C GLY A 387 -2.30 -31.67 8.27
N ASN A 388 -3.00 -31.10 7.28
CA ASN A 388 -4.44 -31.21 7.21
C ASN A 388 -4.80 -32.62 6.72
N SER A 389 -5.86 -33.18 7.30
CA SER A 389 -6.24 -34.56 7.02
C SER A 389 -7.75 -34.76 6.93
N ASN A 390 -8.12 -35.74 6.11
CA ASN A 390 -9.50 -36.18 5.92
C ASN A 390 -9.51 -37.71 5.79
N SER A 391 -10.67 -38.34 5.96
CA SER A 391 -10.82 -39.79 5.88
C SER A 391 -12.05 -40.20 5.07
N SER A 392 -11.98 -41.34 4.39
CA SER A 392 -13.10 -41.98 3.70
C SER A 392 -13.10 -43.48 3.97
N SER A 393 -14.29 -44.06 4.14
CA SER A 393 -14.45 -45.46 4.53
C SER A 393 -15.32 -46.23 3.55
N VAL A 394 -14.97 -47.50 3.31
CA VAL A 394 -15.73 -48.42 2.46
C VAL A 394 -15.83 -49.80 3.11
N SER A 395 -16.97 -50.45 2.93
CA SER A 395 -17.24 -51.75 3.56
C SER A 395 -17.07 -52.92 2.59
N VAL A 396 -16.45 -54.00 3.06
CA VAL A 396 -16.39 -55.31 2.37
C VAL A 396 -17.10 -56.36 3.21
N LYS A 397 -18.06 -57.07 2.60
CA LYS A 397 -18.91 -58.05 3.30
C LYS A 397 -18.47 -59.48 3.04
N VAL A 398 -18.36 -60.28 4.09
CA VAL A 398 -18.33 -61.75 4.02
C VAL A 398 -19.74 -62.25 4.34
N ASN A 399 -20.49 -62.58 3.30
CA ASN A 399 -21.90 -62.92 3.45
C ASN A 399 -22.08 -64.24 4.21
N ARG A 400 -23.15 -64.32 5.01
CA ARG A 400 -23.52 -65.53 5.75
C ARG A 400 -23.91 -66.68 4.82
N ASP A 401 -24.77 -66.34 3.86
CA ASP A 401 -25.32 -67.23 2.84
C ASP A 401 -25.18 -66.54 1.46
N LYS A 402 -25.21 -67.32 0.38
CA LYS A 402 -25.05 -66.81 -1.00
C LYS A 402 -26.00 -65.64 -1.34
N ASP A 403 -27.19 -65.62 -0.74
CA ASP A 403 -28.27 -64.67 -1.05
C ASP A 403 -28.64 -63.77 0.16
N LYS A 404 -27.81 -63.71 1.21
CA LYS A 404 -28.04 -62.86 2.38
C LYS A 404 -26.79 -62.09 2.76
N ASP A 405 -26.90 -60.77 2.69
CA ASP A 405 -25.83 -59.86 3.07
C ASP A 405 -25.52 -59.93 4.57
N ALA A 406 -24.25 -59.68 4.89
CA ALA A 406 -23.83 -59.45 6.26
C ALA A 406 -24.54 -58.24 6.87
N ILE A 407 -24.74 -58.26 8.19
CA ILE A 407 -25.35 -57.16 8.94
C ILE A 407 -24.23 -56.46 9.70
N ASP A 408 -24.11 -55.14 9.54
CA ASP A 408 -23.09 -54.37 10.25
C ASP A 408 -23.48 -54.23 11.72
N SER A 409 -22.68 -54.83 12.58
CA SER A 409 -22.85 -54.77 14.04
C SER A 409 -21.88 -53.81 14.72
N GLY A 410 -21.06 -53.08 13.94
CA GLY A 410 -20.14 -52.04 14.40
C GLY A 410 -18.68 -52.51 14.43
N GLN A 411 -17.78 -51.64 13.96
CA GLN A 411 -16.36 -51.93 13.71
C GLN A 411 -15.52 -51.86 14.99
N ASN A 412 -15.42 -52.98 15.71
CA ASN A 412 -14.84 -53.03 17.05
C ASN A 412 -13.45 -53.68 17.12
N TYR A 413 -12.99 -54.28 16.03
CA TYR A 413 -11.80 -55.12 16.01
C TYR A 413 -10.84 -54.67 14.91
N ASP A 414 -9.55 -54.56 15.24
CA ASP A 414 -8.49 -54.36 14.23
C ASP A 414 -8.28 -55.67 13.47
N ALA A 415 -8.66 -55.69 12.19
CA ALA A 415 -8.61 -56.89 11.37
C ALA A 415 -7.17 -57.32 11.04
N THR A 416 -6.19 -56.42 11.19
CA THR A 416 -4.76 -56.69 10.96
C THR A 416 -4.08 -57.36 12.16
N GLN A 417 -4.77 -57.46 13.30
CA GLN A 417 -4.27 -58.07 14.53
C GLN A 417 -5.02 -59.36 14.88
N ILE A 418 -4.43 -60.14 15.79
CA ILE A 418 -5.07 -61.32 16.38
C ILE A 418 -5.85 -60.86 17.62
N ASN A 419 -7.18 -60.95 17.62
CA ASN A 419 -8.07 -60.55 18.73
C ASN A 419 -9.25 -61.49 18.97
#